data_AF-A0A1Y2Q9G3-F1
#
_entry.id   AF-A0A1Y2Q9G3-F1
#
_cell.length_a   1.000
_cell.length_b   1.000
_cell.length_c   1.000
_cell.angle_alpha   90.00
_cell.angle_beta   90.00
_cell.angle_gamma   90.00
#
_symmetry.space_group_name_H-M   'P 1'
#
loop_
_entity.id
_entity.type
_entity.pdbx_description
1 polymer ?
#
loop_
_entity_poly.entity_id
_entity_poly.type
_entity_poly.pdbx_seq_one_letter_code
_entity_poly.pdbx_strand_id
1 'polypeptide(L)'
;MKRTGEGEAGMILVNVLMFVAIASGLVLLLINREELALDRALRTREAARALAVVRGGELSAVVALRRDMVLAPNEDNLTEPWARLSESGAPIEGGTFDLAIADAEGRFNLNALRAGDAGAIVLFQTIAKDVGLSPDDAVKAITYVRLYGPITDIRPLRLAGLDPEATARLERLVTALPGTTTINLNAADPDMLRILFRDPLAAQRLAEIRKRNGKLMLKDLSDQNLSLPWGTSFRSGTFWVRTRATIGGTSQQAAVLIQRVQHADGKIAVGVVERWRGASVPPEAPEFPPAH
;
A
#
# COMPACT_ATOMS: atom_id res chain seq x y z
N MET A 1 90.69 10.93 -11.97
CA MET A 1 89.31 11.45 -12.06
C MET A 1 88.34 10.28 -12.07
N LYS A 2 87.57 10.06 -10.99
CA LYS A 2 86.57 8.99 -10.94
C LYS A 2 85.36 9.44 -10.09
N ARG A 3 84.25 9.63 -10.81
CA ARG A 3 82.81 9.62 -10.45
C ARG A 3 82.44 9.72 -8.96
N THR A 4 82.29 10.94 -8.44
CA THR A 4 81.55 11.22 -7.20
C THR A 4 80.20 11.92 -7.42
N GLY A 5 79.90 12.42 -8.64
CA GLY A 5 78.64 13.12 -8.96
C GLY A 5 77.49 12.26 -9.51
N GLU A 6 77.75 11.02 -9.97
CA GLU A 6 76.70 10.16 -10.54
C GLU A 6 75.81 9.52 -9.46
N GLY A 7 76.33 9.28 -8.24
CA GLY A 7 75.56 8.68 -7.14
C GLY A 7 74.63 9.66 -6.43
N GLU A 8 75.08 10.90 -6.18
CA GLU A 8 74.24 11.95 -5.58
C GLU A 8 73.12 12.42 -6.50
N ALA A 9 73.40 12.59 -7.81
CA ALA A 9 72.38 12.94 -8.79
C ALA A 9 71.31 11.84 -8.93
N GLY A 10 71.71 10.57 -8.85
CA GLY A 10 70.78 9.43 -8.83
C GLY A 10 69.87 9.43 -7.60
N MET A 11 70.41 9.71 -6.40
CA MET A 11 69.60 9.79 -5.17
C MET A 11 68.66 11.00 -5.16
N ILE A 12 69.08 12.15 -5.68
CA ILE A 12 68.22 13.34 -5.81
C ILE A 12 67.05 13.03 -6.75
N LEU A 13 67.31 12.40 -7.90
CA LEU A 13 66.26 12.03 -8.84
C LEU A 13 65.27 11.03 -8.23
N VAL A 14 65.75 10.01 -7.52
CA VAL A 14 64.87 9.03 -6.84
C VAL A 14 63.99 9.71 -5.80
N ASN A 15 64.55 10.61 -4.98
CA ASN A 15 63.78 11.33 -3.97
C ASN A 15 62.72 12.24 -4.63
N VAL A 16 63.08 12.99 -5.67
CA VAL A 16 62.15 13.85 -6.40
C VAL A 16 61.02 13.02 -7.03
N LEU A 17 61.35 11.90 -7.68
CA LEU A 17 60.35 11.00 -8.25
C LEU A 17 59.45 10.38 -7.19
N MET A 18 60.00 10.02 -6.02
CA MET A 18 59.22 9.51 -4.89
C MET A 18 58.25 10.58 -4.36
N PHE A 19 58.69 11.82 -4.18
CA PHE A 19 57.80 12.91 -3.77
C PHE A 19 56.71 13.18 -4.81
N VAL A 20 57.04 13.19 -6.10
CA VAL A 20 56.06 13.36 -7.18
C VAL A 20 55.06 12.21 -7.19
N ALA A 21 55.52 10.96 -7.05
CA ALA A 21 54.64 9.79 -7.02
C ALA A 21 53.70 9.80 -5.80
N ILE A 22 54.21 10.13 -4.61
CA ILE A 22 53.40 10.27 -3.39
C ILE A 22 52.40 11.42 -3.54
N ALA A 23 52.85 12.59 -4.00
CA ALA A 23 51.97 13.75 -4.21
C ALA A 23 50.86 13.45 -5.21
N SER A 24 51.20 12.80 -6.33
CA SER A 24 50.22 12.37 -7.35
C SER A 24 49.23 11.36 -6.79
N GLY A 25 49.71 10.39 -6.00
CA GLY A 25 48.87 9.41 -5.31
C GLY A 25 47.92 10.07 -4.30
N LEU A 26 48.39 11.06 -3.53
CA LEU A 26 47.56 11.81 -2.58
C LEU A 26 46.47 12.62 -3.30
N VAL A 27 46.81 13.28 -4.41
CA VAL A 27 45.84 14.03 -5.22
C VAL A 27 44.75 13.10 -5.77
N LEU A 28 45.11 11.94 -6.30
CA LEU A 28 44.13 10.95 -6.79
C LEU A 28 43.20 10.45 -5.67
N LEU A 29 43.73 10.23 -4.46
CA LEU A 29 42.91 9.84 -3.30
C LEU A 29 41.95 10.95 -2.86
N LEU A 30 42.36 12.22 -2.92
CA LEU A 30 41.50 13.36 -2.59
C LEU A 30 40.36 13.51 -3.61
N ILE A 31 40.66 13.48 -4.91
CA ILE A 31 39.67 13.59 -5.98
C ILE A 31 38.60 12.49 -5.84
N ASN A 32 39.01 11.23 -5.67
CA ASN A 32 38.07 10.12 -5.51
C ASN A 32 37.19 10.28 -4.25
N ARG A 33 37.72 10.82 -3.16
CA ARG A 33 36.94 11.06 -1.93
C ARG A 33 35.91 12.18 -2.14
N GLU A 34 36.28 13.23 -2.87
CA GLU A 34 35.41 14.37 -3.18
C GLU A 34 34.26 13.96 -4.11
N GLU A 35 34.54 13.22 -5.17
CA GLU A 35 33.52 12.70 -6.10
C GLU A 35 32.49 11.83 -5.35
N LEU A 36 32.96 10.90 -4.51
CA LEU A 36 32.07 10.08 -3.68
C LEU A 36 31.24 10.89 -2.67
N ALA A 37 31.77 12.01 -2.17
CA ALA A 37 31.03 12.88 -1.26
C ALA A 37 29.95 13.68 -2.00
N LEU A 38 30.28 14.19 -3.19
CA LEU A 38 29.35 14.93 -4.05
C LEU A 38 28.19 14.04 -4.52
N ASP A 39 28.48 12.83 -4.99
CA ASP A 39 27.46 11.87 -5.42
C ASP A 39 26.48 11.52 -4.30
N ARG A 40 27.00 11.29 -3.09
CA ARG A 40 26.16 11.04 -1.91
C ARG A 40 25.30 12.27 -1.60
N ALA A 41 25.87 13.46 -1.60
CA ALA A 41 25.14 14.69 -1.33
C ALA A 41 24.02 14.93 -2.37
N LEU A 42 24.29 14.68 -3.65
CA LEU A 42 23.29 14.76 -4.72
C LEU A 42 22.16 13.75 -4.53
N ARG A 43 22.49 12.47 -4.29
CA ARG A 43 21.48 11.43 -4.03
C ARG A 43 20.64 11.71 -2.80
N THR A 44 21.24 12.20 -1.71
CA THR A 44 20.50 12.60 -0.51
C THR A 44 19.54 13.75 -0.79
N ARG A 45 19.97 14.75 -1.59
CA ARG A 45 19.11 15.86 -2.01
C ARG A 45 17.94 15.37 -2.89
N GLU A 46 18.21 14.52 -3.86
CA GLU A 46 17.19 13.91 -4.72
C GLU A 46 16.20 13.08 -3.90
N ALA A 47 16.69 12.25 -2.97
CA ALA A 47 15.85 11.47 -2.05
C ALA A 47 14.92 12.37 -1.21
N ALA A 48 15.44 13.48 -0.67
CA ALA A 48 14.63 14.42 0.09
C ALA A 48 13.54 15.09 -0.76
N ARG A 49 13.86 15.48 -2.00
CA ARG A 49 12.89 16.03 -2.95
C ARG A 49 11.83 15.00 -3.35
N ALA A 50 12.24 13.78 -3.70
CA ALA A 50 11.32 12.70 -4.06
C ALA A 50 10.40 12.36 -2.88
N LEU A 51 10.93 12.34 -1.65
CA LEU A 51 10.12 12.14 -0.45
C LEU A 51 9.11 13.28 -0.25
N ALA A 52 9.48 14.53 -0.50
CA ALA A 52 8.55 15.66 -0.42
C ALA A 52 7.40 15.52 -1.42
N VAL A 53 7.67 15.05 -2.64
CA VAL A 53 6.64 14.75 -3.66
C VAL A 53 5.73 13.62 -3.20
N VAL A 54 6.28 12.51 -2.68
CA VAL A 54 5.52 11.40 -2.07
C VAL A 54 4.58 11.92 -0.99
N ARG A 55 5.05 12.79 -0.09
CA ARG A 55 4.21 13.43 0.95
C ARG A 55 3.13 14.33 0.36
N GLY A 56 3.44 15.07 -0.70
CA GLY A 56 2.46 15.85 -1.44
C GLY A 56 1.34 14.98 -2.01
N GLY A 57 1.67 13.82 -2.57
CA GLY A 57 0.70 12.83 -3.05
C GLY A 57 -0.20 12.31 -1.93
N GLU A 58 0.37 11.94 -0.78
CA GLU A 58 -0.42 11.51 0.41
C GLU A 58 -1.41 12.61 0.84
N LEU A 59 -0.97 13.87 0.91
CA LEU A 59 -1.82 15.01 1.29
C LEU A 59 -2.91 15.30 0.24
N SER A 60 -2.58 15.18 -1.04
CA SER A 60 -3.55 15.31 -2.14
C SER A 60 -4.69 14.30 -1.98
N ALA A 61 -4.36 13.04 -1.68
CA ALA A 61 -5.35 12.00 -1.41
C ALA A 61 -6.22 12.31 -0.18
N VAL A 62 -5.63 12.81 0.92
CA VAL A 62 -6.39 13.26 2.11
C VAL A 62 -7.41 14.35 1.74
N VAL A 63 -7.00 15.34 0.94
CA VAL A 63 -7.87 16.45 0.51
C VAL A 63 -8.97 15.93 -0.42
N ALA A 64 -8.64 15.04 -1.35
CA ALA A 64 -9.61 14.43 -2.26
C ALA A 64 -10.67 13.62 -1.50
N LEU A 65 -10.26 12.74 -0.60
CA LEU A 65 -11.16 11.91 0.21
C LEU A 65 -12.00 12.74 1.19
N ARG A 66 -11.46 13.86 1.70
CA ARG A 66 -12.24 14.81 2.52
C ARG A 66 -13.31 15.52 1.69
N ARG A 67 -12.96 15.97 0.47
CA ARG A 67 -13.93 16.59 -0.44
C ARG A 67 -15.02 15.60 -0.83
N ASP A 68 -14.63 14.37 -1.09
CA ASP A 68 -15.53 13.28 -1.46
C ASP A 68 -16.59 13.03 -0.37
N MET A 69 -16.21 12.96 0.91
CA MET A 69 -17.16 12.86 2.02
C MET A 69 -18.18 14.01 2.10
N VAL A 70 -17.90 15.16 1.49
CA VAL A 70 -18.85 16.29 1.43
C VAL A 70 -19.78 16.15 0.23
N LEU A 71 -19.27 15.68 -0.91
CA LEU A 71 -20.00 15.62 -2.17
C LEU A 71 -20.82 14.33 -2.35
N ALA A 72 -20.31 13.20 -1.87
CA ALA A 72 -20.87 11.86 -2.03
C ALA A 72 -20.76 11.05 -0.72
N PRO A 73 -21.39 11.46 0.40
CA PRO A 73 -21.20 10.83 1.71
C PRO A 73 -21.74 9.39 1.84
N ASN A 74 -22.52 8.92 0.88
CA ASN A 74 -23.36 7.72 1.02
C ASN A 74 -22.87 6.52 0.21
N GLU A 75 -21.92 6.71 -0.68
CA GLU A 75 -21.37 5.64 -1.51
C GLU A 75 -19.90 5.93 -1.80
N ASP A 76 -19.15 4.86 -2.06
CA ASP A 76 -17.76 4.86 -2.46
C ASP A 76 -17.60 3.90 -3.63
N ASN A 77 -17.06 4.37 -4.75
CA ASN A 77 -16.93 3.58 -5.97
C ASN A 77 -15.90 4.17 -6.95
N LEU A 78 -15.54 3.39 -7.98
CA LEU A 78 -14.50 3.76 -8.94
C LEU A 78 -14.88 4.89 -9.91
N THR A 79 -16.14 5.34 -9.93
CA THR A 79 -16.56 6.47 -10.79
C THR A 79 -16.28 7.84 -10.15
N GLU A 80 -15.89 7.85 -8.88
CA GLU A 80 -15.69 9.07 -8.11
C GLU A 80 -14.38 9.78 -8.45
N PRO A 81 -14.28 11.10 -8.17
CA PRO A 81 -13.07 11.87 -8.46
C PRO A 81 -11.80 11.33 -7.81
N TRP A 82 -11.88 10.76 -6.60
CA TRP A 82 -10.70 10.23 -5.91
C TRP A 82 -10.10 9.02 -6.65
N ALA A 83 -10.93 8.17 -7.25
CA ALA A 83 -10.47 6.97 -7.96
C ALA A 83 -9.69 7.33 -9.24
N ARG A 84 -10.07 8.44 -9.88
CA ARG A 84 -9.43 8.99 -11.07
C ARG A 84 -8.09 9.69 -10.81
N LEU A 85 -7.72 9.91 -9.55
CA LEU A 85 -6.39 10.43 -9.19
C LEU A 85 -5.29 9.37 -9.29
N SER A 86 -5.65 8.10 -9.50
CA SER A 86 -4.66 7.07 -9.75
C SER A 86 -3.98 7.32 -11.09
N GLU A 87 -2.71 7.68 -11.05
CA GLU A 87 -1.91 8.12 -12.19
C GLU A 87 -0.52 7.48 -12.12
N SER A 88 0.05 7.15 -13.27
CA SER A 88 1.37 6.52 -13.38
C SER A 88 2.19 7.27 -14.43
N GLY A 89 3.42 7.63 -14.08
CA GLY A 89 4.34 8.36 -14.94
C GLY A 89 4.05 9.87 -15.06
N ALA A 90 3.30 10.47 -14.14
CA ALA A 90 3.00 11.90 -14.17
C ALA A 90 4.31 12.72 -14.15
N PRO A 91 4.53 13.63 -15.11
CA PRO A 91 5.79 14.38 -15.17
C PRO A 91 5.88 15.38 -14.02
N ILE A 92 7.02 15.39 -13.34
CA ILE A 92 7.38 16.36 -12.30
C ILE A 92 8.75 16.97 -12.61
N GLU A 93 9.11 18.05 -11.93
CA GLU A 93 10.44 18.65 -12.10
C GLU A 93 11.54 17.64 -11.76
N GLY A 94 12.30 17.23 -12.77
CA GLY A 94 13.42 16.30 -12.63
C GLY A 94 13.05 14.82 -12.57
N GLY A 95 11.80 14.43 -12.86
CA GLY A 95 11.44 13.02 -12.99
C GLY A 95 9.95 12.72 -13.07
N THR A 96 9.49 11.66 -12.40
CA THR A 96 8.12 11.14 -12.51
C THR A 96 7.47 10.89 -11.15
N PHE A 97 6.14 10.92 -11.13
CA PHE A 97 5.29 10.66 -9.97
C PHE A 97 4.22 9.63 -10.31
N ASP A 98 3.96 8.74 -9.35
CA ASP A 98 2.89 7.76 -9.41
C ASP A 98 2.03 7.85 -8.15
N LEU A 99 0.72 7.75 -8.32
CA LEU A 99 -0.29 7.71 -7.28
C LEU A 99 -1.25 6.57 -7.58
N ALA A 100 -1.55 5.75 -6.58
CA ALA A 100 -2.65 4.80 -6.63
C ALA A 100 -3.51 4.98 -5.39
N ILE A 101 -4.81 5.12 -5.57
CA ILE A 101 -5.80 5.16 -4.48
C ILE A 101 -6.77 4.01 -4.71
N ALA A 102 -6.98 3.19 -3.68
CA ALA A 102 -7.92 2.09 -3.73
C ALA A 102 -8.74 2.03 -2.43
N ASP A 103 -9.97 1.59 -2.55
CA ASP A 103 -10.81 1.26 -1.41
C ASP A 103 -10.24 0.04 -0.67
N ALA A 104 -10.05 0.16 0.64
CA ALA A 104 -9.50 -0.92 1.46
C ALA A 104 -10.59 -1.89 1.98
N GLU A 105 -11.86 -1.50 1.88
CA GLU A 105 -13.01 -2.17 2.52
C GLU A 105 -13.72 -3.16 1.58
N GLY A 106 -13.05 -3.68 0.54
CA GLY A 106 -13.59 -4.74 -0.33
C GLY A 106 -13.52 -6.16 0.27
N ARG A 107 -12.86 -6.33 1.43
CA ARG A 107 -12.57 -7.63 2.05
C ARG A 107 -13.10 -7.70 3.47
N PHE A 108 -13.28 -8.91 3.99
CA PHE A 108 -13.71 -9.11 5.37
C PHE A 108 -12.59 -8.71 6.35
N ASN A 109 -12.85 -7.72 7.20
CA ASN A 109 -11.89 -7.31 8.22
C ASN A 109 -11.89 -8.29 9.40
N LEU A 110 -10.79 -9.01 9.59
CA LEU A 110 -10.63 -10.00 10.65
C LEU A 110 -10.83 -9.38 12.03
N ASN A 111 -10.49 -8.10 12.22
CA ASN A 111 -10.65 -7.41 13.51
C ASN A 111 -12.13 -7.34 13.96
N ALA A 112 -13.10 -7.56 13.06
CA ALA A 112 -14.51 -7.71 13.42
C ALA A 112 -14.77 -8.92 14.35
N LEU A 113 -13.93 -9.96 14.30
CA LEU A 113 -14.07 -11.16 15.14
C LEU A 113 -13.79 -10.90 16.63
N ARG A 114 -13.09 -9.80 16.95
CA ARG A 114 -12.72 -9.46 18.33
C ARG A 114 -13.94 -9.21 19.21
N ALA A 115 -14.97 -8.57 18.66
CA ALA A 115 -16.20 -8.27 19.40
C ALA A 115 -17.05 -9.53 19.71
N GLY A 116 -16.79 -10.64 19.03
CA GLY A 116 -17.59 -11.86 19.18
C GLY A 116 -19.01 -11.74 18.61
N ASP A 117 -19.24 -10.80 17.69
CA ASP A 117 -20.52 -10.65 17.01
C ASP A 117 -20.86 -11.91 16.20
N ALA A 118 -22.11 -12.38 16.31
CA ALA A 118 -22.56 -13.61 15.67
C ALA A 118 -22.51 -13.51 14.14
N GLY A 119 -22.82 -12.34 13.57
CA GLY A 119 -22.74 -12.10 12.13
C GLY A 119 -21.31 -12.18 11.62
N ALA A 120 -20.37 -11.56 12.33
CA ALA A 120 -18.94 -11.63 12.00
C ALA A 120 -18.41 -13.07 12.01
N ILE A 121 -18.77 -13.85 13.03
CA ILE A 121 -18.37 -15.25 13.17
C ILE A 121 -18.95 -16.09 12.03
N VAL A 122 -20.25 -15.95 11.74
CA VAL A 122 -20.93 -16.71 10.67
C VAL A 122 -20.36 -16.37 9.30
N LEU A 123 -20.09 -15.09 9.02
CA LEU A 123 -19.49 -14.68 7.75
C LEU A 123 -18.07 -15.24 7.61
N PHE A 124 -17.23 -15.13 8.65
CA PHE A 124 -15.89 -15.71 8.60
C PHE A 124 -15.90 -17.23 8.45
N GLN A 125 -16.79 -17.95 9.13
CA GLN A 125 -16.95 -19.40 8.93
C GLN A 125 -17.41 -19.74 7.51
N THR A 126 -18.25 -18.90 6.90
CA THR A 126 -18.66 -19.06 5.49
C THR A 126 -17.45 -18.90 4.57
N ILE A 127 -16.64 -17.86 4.77
CA ILE A 127 -15.38 -17.63 4.02
C ILE A 127 -14.41 -18.80 4.22
N ALA A 128 -14.17 -19.21 5.47
CA ALA A 128 -13.25 -20.28 5.82
C ALA A 128 -13.64 -21.60 5.15
N LYS A 129 -14.93 -21.94 5.18
CA LYS A 129 -15.46 -23.12 4.48
C LYS A 129 -15.25 -23.04 2.97
N ASP A 130 -15.49 -21.87 2.38
CA ASP A 130 -15.38 -21.67 0.94
C ASP A 130 -13.93 -21.82 0.44
N VAL A 131 -12.95 -21.35 1.21
CA VAL A 131 -11.52 -21.50 0.88
C VAL A 131 -10.96 -22.88 1.23
N GLY A 132 -11.75 -23.75 1.87
CA GLY A 132 -11.36 -25.13 2.22
C GLY A 132 -10.73 -25.31 3.59
N LEU A 133 -10.81 -24.32 4.49
CA LEU A 133 -10.36 -24.48 5.87
C LEU A 133 -11.29 -25.42 6.65
N SER A 134 -10.70 -26.23 7.53
CA SER A 134 -11.46 -27.06 8.46
C SER A 134 -12.20 -26.21 9.49
N PRO A 135 -13.30 -26.72 10.09
CA PRO A 135 -13.99 -26.03 11.18
C PRO A 135 -13.06 -25.71 12.37
N ASP A 136 -12.14 -26.62 12.69
CA ASP A 136 -11.18 -26.45 13.80
C ASP A 136 -10.21 -25.31 13.49
N ASP A 137 -9.74 -25.22 12.25
CA ASP A 137 -8.84 -24.14 11.81
C ASP A 137 -9.53 -22.78 11.78
N ALA A 138 -10.81 -22.73 11.38
CA ALA A 138 -11.61 -21.52 11.50
C ALA A 138 -11.74 -21.09 12.96
N VAL A 139 -11.97 -22.03 13.89
CA VAL A 139 -12.05 -21.74 15.34
C VAL A 139 -10.70 -21.25 15.87
N LYS A 140 -9.58 -21.84 15.45
CA LYS A 140 -8.23 -21.37 15.82
C LYS A 140 -8.00 -19.94 15.36
N ALA A 141 -8.34 -19.61 14.12
CA ALA A 141 -8.18 -18.26 13.58
C ALA A 141 -9.06 -17.24 14.33
N ILE A 142 -10.33 -17.57 14.61
CA ILE A 142 -11.22 -16.74 15.43
C ILE A 142 -10.62 -16.52 16.83
N THR A 143 -10.16 -17.59 17.47
CA THR A 143 -9.57 -17.54 18.81
C THR A 143 -8.30 -16.68 18.83
N TYR A 144 -7.45 -16.82 17.82
CA TYR A 144 -6.25 -16.01 17.67
C TYR A 144 -6.59 -14.51 17.60
N VAL A 145 -7.50 -14.11 16.73
CA VAL A 145 -7.89 -12.69 16.59
C VAL A 145 -8.56 -12.16 17.87
N ARG A 146 -9.33 -12.98 18.59
CA ARG A 146 -9.94 -12.58 19.86
C ARG A 146 -8.91 -12.38 20.98
N LEU A 147 -7.86 -13.21 21.03
CA LEU A 147 -6.84 -13.15 22.08
C LEU A 147 -5.75 -12.11 21.80
N TYR A 148 -5.35 -11.95 20.54
CA TYR A 148 -4.19 -11.13 20.15
C TYR A 148 -4.56 -9.91 19.31
N GLY A 149 -5.84 -9.71 18.99
CA GLY A 149 -6.33 -8.59 18.19
C GLY A 149 -6.30 -7.23 18.94
N PRO A 150 -6.26 -6.09 18.22
CA PRO A 150 -6.40 -6.00 16.78
C PRO A 150 -5.11 -6.42 16.09
N ILE A 151 -5.25 -7.20 15.02
CA ILE A 151 -4.12 -7.56 14.16
C ILE A 151 -3.94 -6.48 13.10
N THR A 152 -2.70 -6.22 12.72
CA THR A 152 -2.33 -5.26 11.66
C THR A 152 -1.85 -5.99 10.40
N ASP A 153 -1.82 -7.32 10.44
CA ASP A 153 -1.32 -8.17 9.37
C ASP A 153 -1.94 -9.56 9.47
N ILE A 154 -2.21 -10.17 8.32
CA ILE A 154 -2.80 -11.52 8.20
C ILE A 154 -1.74 -12.63 8.18
N ARG A 155 -0.48 -12.31 7.88
CA ARG A 155 0.66 -13.26 7.82
C ARG A 155 0.83 -14.12 9.08
N PRO A 156 0.58 -13.63 10.32
CA PRO A 156 0.64 -14.49 11.50
C PRO A 156 -0.34 -15.67 11.47
N LEU A 157 -1.47 -15.57 10.76
CA LEU A 157 -2.40 -16.71 10.61
C LEU A 157 -1.76 -17.88 9.85
N ARG A 158 -0.86 -17.60 8.89
CA ARG A 158 -0.07 -18.63 8.19
C ARG A 158 0.83 -19.41 9.16
N LEU A 159 1.35 -18.75 10.18
CA LEU A 159 2.21 -19.36 11.19
C LEU A 159 1.42 -20.19 12.22
N ALA A 160 0.08 -20.11 12.20
CA ALA A 160 -0.79 -20.86 13.10
C ALA A 160 -1.02 -22.33 12.66
N GLY A 161 -0.28 -22.82 11.65
CA GLY A 161 -0.36 -24.20 11.16
C GLY A 161 -1.60 -24.48 10.29
N LEU A 162 -2.16 -23.44 9.66
CA LEU A 162 -3.24 -23.55 8.70
C LEU A 162 -2.75 -24.15 7.37
N ASP A 163 -3.64 -24.81 6.64
CA ASP A 163 -3.34 -25.31 5.30
C ASP A 163 -2.82 -24.17 4.40
N PRO A 164 -1.65 -24.29 3.76
CA PRO A 164 -1.04 -23.20 2.99
C PRO A 164 -1.87 -22.75 1.78
N GLU A 165 -2.55 -23.68 1.10
CA GLU A 165 -3.33 -23.37 -0.09
C GLU A 165 -4.64 -22.64 0.29
N ALA A 166 -5.34 -23.15 1.30
CA ALA A 166 -6.52 -22.51 1.85
C ALA A 166 -6.19 -21.13 2.45
N THR A 167 -5.02 -20.99 3.09
CA THR A 167 -4.54 -19.70 3.61
C THR A 167 -4.30 -18.70 2.47
N ALA A 168 -3.63 -19.10 1.38
CA ALA A 168 -3.41 -18.23 0.24
C ALA A 168 -4.74 -17.76 -0.42
N ARG A 169 -5.77 -18.61 -0.43
CA ARG A 169 -7.12 -18.23 -0.87
C ARG A 169 -7.79 -17.28 0.14
N LEU A 170 -7.64 -17.53 1.43
CA LEU A 170 -8.16 -16.68 2.51
C LEU A 170 -7.62 -15.26 2.40
N GLU A 171 -6.32 -15.09 2.13
CA GLU A 171 -5.64 -13.78 2.01
C GLU A 171 -6.28 -12.87 0.94
N ARG A 172 -6.97 -13.43 -0.07
CA ARG A 172 -7.69 -12.64 -1.08
C ARG A 172 -9.03 -12.11 -0.60
N LEU A 173 -9.60 -12.70 0.45
CA LEU A 173 -10.95 -12.42 0.93
C LEU A 173 -10.97 -11.68 2.27
N VAL A 174 -9.85 -11.63 2.98
CA VAL A 174 -9.75 -10.98 4.29
C VAL A 174 -8.73 -9.84 4.30
N THR A 175 -8.83 -8.98 5.31
CA THR A 175 -7.91 -7.86 5.60
C THR A 175 -7.78 -7.67 7.11
N ALA A 176 -6.80 -6.86 7.53
CA ALA A 176 -6.51 -6.51 8.92
C ALA A 176 -6.56 -4.98 9.14
N LEU A 177 -7.66 -4.34 8.75
CA LEU A 177 -7.82 -2.89 8.88
C LEU A 177 -8.05 -2.46 10.34
N PRO A 178 -7.54 -1.28 10.74
CA PRO A 178 -7.79 -0.74 12.07
C PRO A 178 -9.27 -0.39 12.29
N GLY A 179 -9.78 -0.71 13.47
CA GLY A 179 -11.17 -0.46 13.86
C GLY A 179 -12.16 -1.51 13.33
N THR A 180 -13.45 -1.14 13.32
CA THR A 180 -14.53 -1.97 12.78
C THR A 180 -14.99 -1.36 11.47
N THR A 181 -14.88 -2.13 10.39
CA THR A 181 -15.24 -1.70 9.03
C THR A 181 -16.37 -2.56 8.48
N THR A 182 -17.08 -2.05 7.49
CA THR A 182 -18.01 -2.81 6.66
C THR A 182 -17.32 -3.31 5.40
N ILE A 183 -17.98 -4.19 4.64
CA ILE A 183 -17.54 -4.58 3.30
C ILE A 183 -18.27 -3.71 2.27
N ASN A 184 -17.55 -2.88 1.54
CA ASN A 184 -18.10 -2.12 0.44
C ASN A 184 -18.33 -3.01 -0.79
N LEU A 185 -19.60 -3.13 -1.19
CA LEU A 185 -20.00 -3.93 -2.36
C LEU A 185 -19.42 -3.41 -3.68
N ASN A 186 -19.03 -2.12 -3.75
CA ASN A 186 -18.36 -1.56 -4.92
C ASN A 186 -16.87 -1.90 -4.99
N ALA A 187 -16.25 -2.23 -3.86
CA ALA A 187 -14.85 -2.62 -3.75
C ALA A 187 -14.65 -4.15 -3.69
N ALA A 188 -15.69 -4.90 -3.32
CA ALA A 188 -15.63 -6.35 -3.17
C ALA A 188 -15.32 -7.07 -4.49
N ASP A 189 -14.37 -7.98 -4.50
CA ASP A 189 -14.07 -8.83 -5.67
C ASP A 189 -15.26 -9.78 -5.98
N PRO A 190 -15.46 -10.25 -7.23
CA PRO A 190 -16.50 -11.23 -7.55
C PRO A 190 -16.57 -12.44 -6.63
N ASP A 191 -15.44 -12.96 -6.14
CA ASP A 191 -15.44 -14.07 -5.17
C ASP A 191 -16.07 -13.69 -3.84
N MET A 192 -15.81 -12.47 -3.35
CA MET A 192 -16.44 -11.95 -2.13
C MET A 192 -17.95 -11.75 -2.34
N LEU A 193 -18.38 -11.20 -3.49
CA LEU A 193 -19.81 -11.06 -3.80
C LEU A 193 -20.51 -12.44 -3.80
N ARG A 194 -19.89 -13.47 -4.38
CA ARG A 194 -20.41 -14.83 -4.38
C ARG A 194 -20.63 -15.37 -2.96
N ILE A 195 -19.67 -15.14 -2.07
CA ILE A 195 -19.75 -15.57 -0.66
C ILE A 195 -20.85 -14.81 0.09
N LEU A 196 -20.92 -13.48 -0.11
CA LEU A 196 -21.88 -12.61 0.58
C LEU A 196 -23.33 -12.94 0.23
N PHE A 197 -23.64 -13.13 -1.07
CA PHE A 197 -25.00 -13.40 -1.53
C PHE A 197 -25.39 -14.87 -1.50
N ARG A 198 -24.42 -15.79 -1.41
CA ARG A 198 -24.64 -17.25 -1.44
C ARG A 198 -25.42 -17.74 -2.68
N ASP A 199 -25.43 -16.93 -3.73
CA ASP A 199 -26.02 -17.19 -5.04
C ASP A 199 -25.00 -16.77 -6.11
N PRO A 200 -24.29 -17.74 -6.73
CA PRO A 200 -23.29 -17.45 -7.74
C PRO A 200 -23.83 -16.71 -8.95
N LEU A 201 -25.08 -16.99 -9.36
CA LEU A 201 -25.68 -16.38 -10.54
C LEU A 201 -26.05 -14.93 -10.26
N ALA A 202 -26.63 -14.65 -9.09
CA ALA A 202 -26.92 -13.29 -8.65
C ALA A 202 -25.63 -12.47 -8.45
N ALA A 203 -24.61 -13.04 -7.82
CA ALA A 203 -23.31 -12.38 -7.66
C ALA A 203 -22.65 -12.05 -9.00
N GLN A 204 -22.70 -12.96 -9.99
CA GLN A 204 -22.19 -12.70 -11.32
C GLN A 204 -22.95 -11.56 -12.01
N ARG A 205 -24.29 -11.54 -11.91
CA ARG A 205 -25.11 -10.45 -12.46
C ARG A 205 -24.76 -9.11 -11.82
N LEU A 206 -24.61 -9.06 -10.49
CA LEU A 206 -24.17 -7.86 -9.78
C LEU A 206 -22.79 -7.40 -10.26
N ALA A 207 -21.83 -8.32 -10.40
CA ALA A 207 -20.51 -7.98 -10.94
C ALA A 207 -20.58 -7.38 -12.36
N GLU A 208 -21.43 -7.91 -13.23
CA GLU A 208 -21.65 -7.38 -14.58
C GLU A 208 -22.38 -6.03 -14.58
N ILE A 209 -23.37 -5.83 -13.71
CA ILE A 209 -24.02 -4.52 -13.51
C ILE A 209 -22.98 -3.49 -13.07
N ARG A 210 -22.15 -3.83 -12.08
CA ARG A 210 -21.07 -2.96 -11.59
C ARG A 210 -20.09 -2.61 -12.70
N LYS A 211 -19.67 -3.60 -13.49
CA LYS A 211 -18.74 -3.41 -14.61
C LYS A 211 -19.32 -2.47 -15.68
N ARG A 212 -20.61 -2.59 -15.97
CA ARG A 212 -21.31 -1.76 -16.95
C ARG A 212 -21.53 -0.33 -16.47
N ASN A 213 -21.98 -0.18 -15.22
CA ASN A 213 -22.44 1.10 -14.68
C ASN A 213 -21.32 1.84 -13.90
N GLY A 214 -20.19 1.17 -13.66
CA GLY A 214 -19.10 1.64 -12.81
C GLY A 214 -19.33 1.47 -11.30
N LYS A 215 -20.57 1.16 -10.88
CA LYS A 215 -20.97 0.96 -9.49
C LYS A 215 -22.23 0.10 -9.36
N LEU A 216 -22.44 -0.42 -8.15
CA LEU A 216 -23.67 -1.00 -7.63
C LEU A 216 -24.39 0.01 -6.75
N MET A 217 -25.71 -0.04 -6.80
CA MET A 217 -26.62 0.71 -5.97
C MET A 217 -27.56 -0.25 -5.24
N LEU A 218 -28.20 0.22 -4.17
CA LEU A 218 -29.21 -0.56 -3.44
C LEU A 218 -30.35 -1.05 -4.35
N LYS A 219 -30.71 -0.26 -5.37
CA LYS A 219 -31.73 -0.64 -6.36
C LYS A 219 -31.34 -1.90 -7.14
N ASP A 220 -30.07 -2.09 -7.48
CA ASP A 220 -29.61 -3.26 -8.25
C ASP A 220 -29.77 -4.57 -7.48
N LEU A 221 -29.72 -4.49 -6.14
CA LEU A 221 -30.03 -5.61 -5.25
C LEU A 221 -31.54 -5.85 -5.19
N SER A 222 -32.32 -4.78 -5.00
CA SER A 222 -33.78 -4.86 -4.89
C SER A 222 -34.43 -5.38 -6.18
N ASP A 223 -33.94 -4.97 -7.35
CA ASP A 223 -34.39 -5.45 -8.66
C ASP A 223 -34.15 -6.96 -8.84
N GLN A 224 -33.25 -7.56 -8.04
CA GLN A 224 -32.96 -8.99 -8.02
C GLN A 224 -33.54 -9.71 -6.79
N ASN A 225 -34.42 -9.05 -6.02
CA ASN A 225 -34.99 -9.55 -4.76
C ASN A 225 -33.91 -9.93 -3.71
N LEU A 226 -32.79 -9.23 -3.72
CA LEU A 226 -31.71 -9.41 -2.76
C LEU A 226 -31.80 -8.37 -1.65
N SER A 227 -31.45 -8.78 -0.44
CA SER A 227 -31.23 -7.88 0.69
C SER A 227 -29.74 -7.60 0.86
N LEU A 228 -29.41 -6.52 1.57
CA LEU A 228 -28.03 -6.24 1.97
C LEU A 228 -27.54 -7.30 2.96
N PRO A 229 -26.46 -8.03 2.63
CA PRO A 229 -25.87 -8.98 3.57
C PRO A 229 -25.36 -8.28 4.83
N TRP A 230 -25.31 -9.00 5.95
CA TRP A 230 -24.75 -8.48 7.19
C TRP A 230 -23.33 -7.96 6.99
N GLY A 231 -23.01 -6.82 7.61
CA GLY A 231 -21.68 -6.22 7.57
C GLY A 231 -21.29 -5.60 6.23
N THR A 232 -22.23 -5.42 5.30
CA THR A 232 -21.98 -4.78 4.00
C THR A 232 -22.49 -3.33 3.96
N SER A 233 -21.91 -2.54 3.06
CA SER A 233 -22.21 -1.12 2.84
C SER A 233 -21.95 -0.76 1.38
N PHE A 234 -22.35 0.45 0.97
CA PHE A 234 -21.87 1.08 -0.26
C PHE A 234 -20.82 2.16 0.00
N ARG A 235 -20.62 2.54 1.27
CA ARG A 235 -19.65 3.53 1.76
C ARG A 235 -18.47 2.82 2.42
N SER A 236 -17.31 3.46 2.32
CA SER A 236 -16.05 3.08 2.94
C SER A 236 -15.48 4.19 3.84
N GLY A 237 -14.85 3.76 4.92
CA GLY A 237 -14.11 4.64 5.84
C GLY A 237 -12.61 4.62 5.61
N THR A 238 -12.09 3.62 4.89
CA THR A 238 -10.65 3.31 4.84
C THR A 238 -10.16 3.13 3.42
N PHE A 239 -9.07 3.81 3.07
CA PHE A 239 -8.50 3.83 1.72
C PHE A 239 -7.01 3.58 1.76
N TRP A 240 -6.55 2.74 0.86
CA TRP A 240 -5.13 2.61 0.56
C TRP A 240 -4.68 3.74 -0.36
N VAL A 241 -3.53 4.32 -0.06
CA VAL A 241 -2.84 5.25 -0.95
C VAL A 241 -1.39 4.83 -1.08
N ARG A 242 -0.96 4.60 -2.32
CA ARG A 242 0.43 4.32 -2.65
C ARG A 242 0.97 5.44 -3.51
N THR A 243 2.16 5.92 -3.16
CA THR A 243 2.84 7.02 -3.86
C THR A 243 4.27 6.61 -4.17
N ARG A 244 4.74 6.96 -5.37
CA ARG A 244 6.15 6.84 -5.76
C ARG A 244 6.56 8.11 -6.48
N ALA A 245 7.77 8.58 -6.19
CA ALA A 245 8.39 9.65 -6.93
C ALA A 245 9.82 9.24 -7.28
N THR A 246 10.20 9.47 -8.52
CA THR A 246 11.56 9.23 -9.01
C THR A 246 12.12 10.56 -9.50
N ILE A 247 13.24 11.00 -8.94
CA ILE A 247 13.94 12.23 -9.35
C ILE A 247 15.38 11.85 -9.68
N GLY A 248 15.82 12.17 -10.89
CA GLY A 248 17.10 11.68 -11.40
C GLY A 248 17.16 10.15 -11.37
N GLY A 249 18.12 9.60 -10.63
CA GLY A 249 18.26 8.15 -10.40
C GLY A 249 17.66 7.65 -9.08
N THR A 250 17.04 8.54 -8.30
CA THR A 250 16.63 8.24 -6.93
C THR A 250 15.10 8.10 -6.82
N SER A 251 14.63 6.93 -6.35
CA SER A 251 13.21 6.66 -6.15
C SER A 251 12.86 6.61 -4.66
N GLN A 252 11.72 7.20 -4.30
CA GLN A 252 11.10 7.10 -2.99
C GLN A 252 9.66 6.61 -3.16
N GLN A 253 9.21 5.72 -2.28
CA GLN A 253 7.83 5.24 -2.27
C GLN A 253 7.30 5.05 -0.86
N ALA A 254 6.00 5.25 -0.69
CA ALA A 254 5.28 4.99 0.54
C ALA A 254 3.89 4.42 0.23
N ALA A 255 3.39 3.62 1.16
CA ALA A 255 1.98 3.26 1.22
C ALA A 255 1.41 3.76 2.55
N VAL A 256 0.18 4.24 2.54
CA VAL A 256 -0.54 4.68 3.73
C VAL A 256 -1.97 4.15 3.72
N LEU A 257 -2.50 3.95 4.92
CA LEU A 257 -3.93 3.84 5.14
C LEU A 257 -4.46 5.20 5.57
N ILE A 258 -5.44 5.71 4.84
CA ILE A 258 -6.20 6.89 5.21
C ILE A 258 -7.54 6.43 5.76
N GLN A 259 -7.90 6.93 6.95
CA GLN A 259 -9.25 6.78 7.49
C GLN A 259 -9.99 8.11 7.48
N ARG A 260 -11.28 8.01 7.19
CA ARG A 260 -12.20 9.12 7.08
C ARG A 260 -13.46 8.82 7.89
N VAL A 261 -13.79 9.72 8.82
CA VAL A 261 -14.89 9.55 9.78
C VAL A 261 -15.74 10.80 9.77
N GLN A 262 -17.06 10.63 9.80
CA GLN A 262 -18.00 11.70 10.05
C GLN A 262 -18.49 11.57 11.49
N HIS A 263 -18.21 12.58 12.30
CA HIS A 263 -18.68 12.64 13.68
C HIS A 263 -20.17 12.99 13.74
N ALA A 264 -20.80 12.70 14.87
CA ALA A 264 -22.22 12.99 15.10
C ALA A 264 -22.56 14.50 15.00
N ASP A 265 -21.57 15.37 15.23
CA ASP A 265 -21.69 16.83 15.06
C ASP A 265 -21.54 17.28 13.58
N GLY A 266 -21.46 16.34 12.64
CA GLY A 266 -21.30 16.59 11.22
C GLY A 266 -19.87 16.88 10.78
N LYS A 267 -18.90 16.98 11.70
CA LYS A 267 -17.50 17.24 11.34
C LYS A 267 -16.87 16.04 10.68
N ILE A 268 -16.08 16.30 9.64
CA ILE A 268 -15.35 15.29 8.90
C ILE A 268 -13.88 15.30 9.35
N ALA A 269 -13.40 14.16 9.83
CA ALA A 269 -12.00 13.91 10.11
C ALA A 269 -11.45 12.96 9.05
N VAL A 270 -10.38 13.39 8.35
CA VAL A 270 -9.65 12.54 7.39
C VAL A 270 -8.17 12.62 7.71
N GLY A 271 -7.51 11.48 7.88
CA GLY A 271 -6.11 11.43 8.24
C GLY A 271 -5.46 10.07 7.96
N VAL A 272 -4.13 10.10 7.90
CA VAL A 272 -3.33 8.87 7.76
C VAL A 272 -3.24 8.18 9.12
N VAL A 273 -3.63 6.91 9.17
CA VAL A 273 -3.59 6.09 10.40
C VAL A 273 -2.39 5.14 10.44
N GLU A 274 -1.95 4.67 9.27
CA GLU A 274 -0.78 3.78 9.17
C GLU A 274 0.08 4.15 7.96
N ARG A 275 1.39 3.85 8.03
CA ARG A 275 2.36 4.16 6.98
C ARG A 275 3.46 3.11 6.89
N TRP A 276 3.77 2.73 5.65
CA TRP A 276 4.85 1.82 5.29
C TRP A 276 5.74 2.42 4.22
N ARG A 277 7.00 1.95 4.19
CA ARG A 277 8.01 2.39 3.22
C ARG A 277 8.86 1.23 2.72
N GLY A 278 9.29 1.30 1.47
CA GLY A 278 10.17 0.30 0.88
C GLY A 278 9.60 -1.12 0.99
N ALA A 279 10.40 -2.07 1.46
CA ALA A 279 10.03 -3.48 1.55
C ALA A 279 8.95 -3.81 2.60
N SER A 280 8.53 -2.84 3.41
CA SER A 280 7.49 -3.04 4.44
C SER A 280 6.06 -2.83 3.91
N VAL A 281 5.89 -2.41 2.65
CA VAL A 281 4.56 -2.17 2.06
C VAL A 281 3.75 -3.48 2.05
N PRO A 282 2.53 -3.49 2.63
CA PRO A 282 1.68 -4.67 2.65
C PRO A 282 1.26 -5.09 1.23
N PRO A 283 1.04 -6.39 0.98
CA PRO A 283 0.58 -6.89 -0.31
C PRO A 283 -0.85 -6.40 -0.67
N GLU A 284 -1.61 -5.92 0.31
CA GLU A 284 -2.94 -5.34 0.11
C GLU A 284 -2.90 -3.92 -0.47
N ALA A 285 -1.77 -3.22 -0.39
CA ALA A 285 -1.64 -1.90 -0.98
C ALA A 285 -1.75 -2.00 -2.51
N PRO A 286 -2.46 -1.07 -3.17
CA PRO A 286 -2.69 -1.14 -4.60
C PRO A 286 -1.39 -1.09 -5.38
N GLU A 287 -1.37 -1.78 -6.51
CA GLU A 287 -0.32 -1.59 -7.50
C GLU A 287 -0.49 -0.23 -8.18
N PHE A 288 0.60 0.31 -8.72
CA PHE A 288 0.51 1.48 -9.58
C PHE A 288 -0.19 1.09 -10.88
N PRO A 289 -1.06 1.93 -11.44
CA PRO A 289 -1.65 1.66 -12.73
C PRO A 289 -0.55 1.54 -13.81
N PRO A 290 -0.80 0.81 -14.91
CA PRO A 290 0.13 0.77 -16.03
C PRO A 290 0.40 2.19 -16.55
N ALA A 291 1.64 2.47 -16.94
CA ALA A 291 2.00 3.76 -17.53
C ALA A 291 1.26 3.95 -18.87
N HIS A 292 0.76 5.16 -19.10
CA HIS A 292 0.14 5.57 -20.35
C HIS A 292 1.17 5.95 -21.43
#